data_AF-A0A2S9AAQ0-F1
#
_entry.id   AF-A0A2S9AAQ0-F1
#
_cell.length_a   1.000
_cell.length_b   1.000
_cell.length_c   1.000
_cell.angle_alpha   90.00
_cell.angle_beta   90.00
_cell.angle_gamma   90.00
#
_symmetry.space_group_name_H-M   'P 1'
#
loop_
_entity.id
_entity.type
_entity.pdbx_description
1 polymer ?
#
loop_
_entity_poly.entity_id
_entity_poly.type
_entity_poly.pdbx_seq_one_letter_code
_entity_poly.pdbx_strand_id
1 'polypeptide(L)'
;MGSLGPIALAGLTVTVPLALISFAIGLLIAVGIALMRISVNPVLSNAARFYISVIRGTPLLVQLFVIFYGMPSIGITIDPWPSAIIALSLNVGGYGAEIVRAAILSVPKGQWEAAYTVGMNRSRALTRIILPQAARVSVPPLSNTFISLVKDTSLASLILVTELFKVAQQIASTTYEFMALYLAAALVYWVFCLVLSFGQGALERRLDSRVAH
;
A
#
# COMPACT_ATOMS: atom_id res chain seq x y z
N MET A 1 -26.57 -16.00 -10.90
CA MET A 1 -26.04 -14.85 -11.69
C MET A 1 -26.46 -13.48 -11.14
N GLY A 2 -27.59 -13.33 -10.43
CA GLY A 2 -28.01 -12.03 -9.87
C GLY A 2 -27.14 -11.44 -8.75
N SER A 3 -26.24 -12.24 -8.15
CA SER A 3 -25.38 -11.82 -7.04
C SER A 3 -24.05 -11.17 -7.46
N LEU A 4 -23.63 -11.33 -8.73
CA LEU A 4 -22.38 -10.74 -9.24
C LEU A 4 -22.44 -9.20 -9.28
N GLY A 5 -23.58 -8.63 -9.66
CA GLY A 5 -23.77 -7.17 -9.76
C GLY A 5 -23.54 -6.45 -8.42
N PRO A 6 -24.22 -6.85 -7.33
CA PRO A 6 -23.99 -6.26 -6.01
C PRO A 6 -22.55 -6.40 -5.50
N ILE A 7 -21.92 -7.57 -5.70
CA ILE A 7 -20.52 -7.82 -5.30
C ILE A 7 -19.57 -6.89 -6.07
N ALA A 8 -19.74 -6.81 -7.40
CA ALA A 8 -18.92 -5.93 -8.25
C ALA A 8 -19.13 -4.45 -7.92
N LEU A 9 -20.37 -4.03 -7.65
CA LEU A 9 -20.70 -2.67 -7.26
C LEU A 9 -20.05 -2.29 -5.93
N ALA A 10 -20.08 -3.17 -4.92
CA ALA A 10 -19.38 -2.97 -3.67
C ALA A 10 -17.86 -2.90 -3.88
N GLY A 11 -17.33 -3.71 -4.80
CA GLY A 11 -15.96 -3.62 -5.26
C GLY A 11 -15.59 -2.22 -5.78
N LEU A 12 -16.40 -1.67 -6.68
CA LEU A 12 -16.15 -0.36 -7.28
C LEU A 12 -16.37 0.81 -6.32
N THR A 13 -17.36 0.72 -5.43
CA THR A 13 -17.78 1.84 -4.57
C THR A 13 -17.14 1.85 -3.19
N VAL A 14 -16.63 0.70 -2.71
CA VAL A 14 -16.04 0.56 -1.38
C VAL A 14 -14.59 0.05 -1.47
N THR A 15 -14.36 -1.12 -2.06
CA THR A 15 -13.03 -1.75 -2.11
C THR A 15 -12.00 -0.88 -2.84
N VAL A 16 -12.33 -0.37 -4.04
CA VAL A 16 -11.43 0.46 -4.84
C VAL A 16 -11.11 1.79 -4.14
N PRO A 17 -12.09 2.58 -3.67
CA PRO A 17 -11.81 3.80 -2.90
C PRO A 17 -11.01 3.55 -1.62
N LEU A 18 -11.32 2.48 -0.88
CA LEU A 18 -10.58 2.11 0.33
C LEU A 18 -9.11 1.83 0.02
N ALA A 19 -8.82 1.07 -1.05
CA ALA A 19 -7.46 0.79 -1.50
C ALA A 19 -6.75 2.06 -1.96
N LEU A 20 -7.40 2.91 -2.77
CA LEU A 20 -6.80 4.14 -3.30
C LEU A 20 -6.43 5.13 -2.19
N ILE A 21 -7.34 5.37 -1.25
CA ILE A 21 -7.11 6.29 -0.13
C ILE A 21 -6.00 5.75 0.76
N SER A 22 -6.06 4.47 1.13
CA SER A 22 -5.07 3.84 1.99
C SER A 22 -3.68 3.81 1.35
N PHE A 23 -3.61 3.56 0.04
CA PHE A 23 -2.35 3.58 -0.69
C PHE A 23 -1.77 4.98 -0.78
N ALA A 24 -2.60 6.00 -1.06
CA ALA A 24 -2.13 7.39 -1.15
C ALA A 24 -1.52 7.85 0.19
N ILE A 25 -2.22 7.63 1.30
CA ILE A 25 -1.73 7.96 2.64
C ILE A 25 -0.51 7.10 2.98
N GLY A 26 -0.57 5.80 2.73
CA GLY A 26 0.53 4.87 2.96
C GLY A 26 1.79 5.22 2.17
N LEU A 27 1.67 5.72 0.94
CA LEU A 27 2.79 6.18 0.13
C LEU A 27 3.45 7.43 0.72
N LEU A 28 2.66 8.38 1.24
CA LEU A 28 3.19 9.53 1.96
C LEU A 28 3.97 9.09 3.21
N ILE A 29 3.42 8.16 3.98
CA ILE A 29 4.09 7.55 5.14
C ILE A 29 5.37 6.84 4.69
N ALA A 30 5.32 6.04 3.63
CA ALA A 30 6.46 5.30 3.09
C ALA A 30 7.62 6.23 2.71
N VAL A 31 7.35 7.31 1.99
CA VAL A 31 8.36 8.30 1.62
C VAL A 31 8.95 8.97 2.87
N GLY A 32 8.11 9.42 3.81
CA GLY A 32 8.58 10.03 5.06
C GLY A 32 9.47 9.11 5.88
N ILE A 33 9.03 7.87 6.11
CA ILE A 33 9.77 6.86 6.86
C ILE A 33 11.06 6.46 6.13
N ALA A 34 11.05 6.32 4.80
CA ALA A 34 12.25 6.04 4.01
C ALA A 34 13.30 7.16 4.16
N LEU A 35 12.88 8.43 4.10
CA LEU A 35 13.75 9.59 4.29
C LEU A 35 14.33 9.64 5.72
N MET A 36 13.52 9.35 6.74
CA MET A 36 14.00 9.18 8.12
C MET A 36 15.03 8.05 8.21
N ARG A 37 14.78 6.93 7.53
CA ARG A 37 15.63 5.74 7.59
C ARG A 37 17.01 5.96 6.98
N ILE A 38 17.11 6.75 5.90
CA ILE A 38 18.40 7.16 5.29
C ILE A 38 19.00 8.40 5.94
N SER A 39 18.39 8.97 6.98
CA SER A 39 18.93 10.13 7.67
C SER A 39 20.24 9.78 8.38
N VAL A 40 21.15 10.74 8.44
CA VAL A 40 22.38 10.64 9.25
C VAL A 40 22.08 10.75 10.75
N ASN A 41 20.92 11.30 11.13
CA ASN A 41 20.51 11.40 12.52
C ASN A 41 20.09 10.01 13.05
N PRO A 42 20.80 9.45 14.05
CA PRO A 42 20.52 8.11 14.56
C PRO A 42 19.15 7.99 15.21
N VAL A 43 18.61 9.07 15.80
CA VAL A 43 17.26 9.08 16.41
C VAL A 43 16.20 8.85 15.35
N LEU A 44 16.24 9.63 14.27
CA LEU A 44 15.28 9.49 13.15
C LEU A 44 15.41 8.12 12.48
N SER A 45 16.65 7.68 12.23
CA SER A 45 16.90 6.39 11.59
C SER A 45 16.39 5.22 12.45
N ASN A 46 16.65 5.24 13.76
CA ASN A 46 16.20 4.18 14.68
C ASN A 46 14.69 4.20 14.90
N ALA A 47 14.04 5.38 14.98
CA ALA A 47 12.59 5.48 15.05
C ALA A 47 11.91 4.87 13.81
N ALA A 48 12.43 5.18 12.61
CA ALA A 48 11.96 4.56 11.37
C ALA A 48 12.19 3.04 11.35
N ARG A 49 13.34 2.56 11.86
CA ARG A 49 13.62 1.11 11.98
C ARG A 49 12.59 0.42 12.85
N PHE A 50 12.28 1.02 14.01
CA PHE A 50 11.31 0.47 14.95
C PHE A 50 9.92 0.40 14.31
N TYR A 51 9.45 1.48 13.69
CA TYR A 51 8.19 1.50 12.94
C TYR A 51 8.12 0.39 11.89
N ILE A 52 9.12 0.29 11.02
CA ILE A 52 9.19 -0.74 9.96
C ILE A 52 9.17 -2.13 10.58
N SER A 53 9.91 -2.35 11.68
CA SER A 53 9.97 -3.63 12.38
C SER A 53 8.62 -4.04 12.96
N VAL A 54 7.88 -3.11 13.57
CA VAL A 54 6.55 -3.39 14.12
C VAL A 54 5.58 -3.73 13.00
N ILE A 55 5.54 -2.91 11.95
CA ILE A 55 4.58 -3.09 10.85
C ILE A 55 4.84 -4.38 10.07
N ARG A 56 6.09 -4.69 9.74
CA ARG A 56 6.44 -5.90 8.99
C ARG A 56 6.55 -7.16 9.85
N GLY A 57 6.69 -6.98 11.16
CA GLY A 57 6.75 -8.07 12.14
C GLY A 57 5.39 -8.49 12.71
N THR A 58 4.31 -7.77 12.38
CA THR A 58 2.95 -8.07 12.85
C THR A 58 1.99 -8.27 11.68
N PRO A 59 1.05 -9.23 11.75
CA PRO A 59 0.06 -9.42 10.70
C PRO A 59 -0.86 -8.21 10.55
N LEU A 60 -1.20 -7.85 9.31
CA LEU A 60 -2.15 -6.75 9.01
C LEU A 60 -3.51 -6.96 9.71
N LEU A 61 -4.00 -8.19 9.77
CA LEU A 61 -5.25 -8.51 10.48
C LEU A 61 -5.19 -8.12 11.96
N VAL A 62 -4.05 -8.37 12.63
CA VAL A 62 -3.86 -7.99 14.04
C VAL A 62 -3.83 -6.47 14.16
N GLN A 63 -3.19 -5.76 13.24
CA GLN A 63 -3.17 -4.29 13.22
C GLN A 63 -4.59 -3.71 13.09
N LEU A 64 -5.42 -4.27 12.19
CA LEU A 64 -6.83 -3.91 12.04
C LEU A 64 -7.61 -4.09 13.35
N PHE A 65 -7.43 -5.23 14.02
CA PHE A 65 -8.13 -5.53 15.28
C PHE A 65 -7.69 -4.65 16.43
N VAL A 66 -6.39 -4.36 16.55
CA VAL A 66 -5.88 -3.44 17.57
C VAL A 66 -6.48 -2.04 17.39
N ILE A 67 -6.56 -1.55 16.14
CA ILE A 67 -7.12 -0.22 15.86
C ILE A 67 -8.63 -0.20 16.13
N PHE A 68 -9.38 -1.18 15.64
CA PHE A 68 -10.85 -1.15 15.73
C PHE A 68 -11.40 -1.63 17.08
N TYR A 69 -10.94 -2.78 17.57
CA TYR A 69 -11.42 -3.38 18.83
C TYR A 69 -10.56 -3.01 20.04
N GLY A 70 -9.27 -2.72 19.85
CA GLY A 70 -8.35 -2.40 20.95
C GLY A 70 -8.45 -0.95 21.45
N MET A 71 -8.46 0.03 20.54
CA MET A 71 -8.51 1.47 20.90
C MET A 71 -9.69 1.87 21.81
N PRO A 72 -10.90 1.27 21.71
CA PRO A 72 -11.98 1.56 22.66
C PRO A 72 -11.61 1.33 24.12
N SER A 73 -10.69 0.39 24.42
CA SER A 73 -10.24 0.11 25.80
C SER A 73 -9.49 1.28 26.45
N ILE A 74 -8.98 2.22 25.65
CA ILE A 74 -8.33 3.46 26.11
C ILE A 74 -9.20 4.69 25.85
N GLY A 75 -10.50 4.50 25.60
CA GLY A 75 -11.48 5.58 25.41
C GLY A 75 -11.53 6.17 24.00
N ILE A 76 -10.91 5.54 23.00
CA ILE A 76 -10.88 6.04 21.62
C ILE A 76 -11.66 5.07 20.72
N THR A 77 -12.84 5.49 20.27
CA THR A 77 -13.66 4.72 19.31
C THR A 77 -13.49 5.28 17.91
N ILE A 78 -13.13 4.40 16.96
CA ILE A 78 -12.93 4.77 15.56
C ILE A 78 -13.87 3.92 14.71
N ASP A 79 -14.64 4.56 13.84
CA ASP A 79 -15.55 3.85 12.93
C ASP A 79 -14.81 2.84 12.03
N PRO A 80 -15.51 1.83 11.49
CA PRO A 80 -14.92 0.79 10.64
C PRO A 80 -14.06 1.31 9.48
N TRP A 81 -14.57 2.28 8.73
CA TRP A 81 -13.91 2.84 7.55
C TRP A 81 -12.58 3.56 7.87
N PRO A 82 -12.56 4.55 8.78
CA PRO A 82 -11.31 5.19 9.19
C PRO A 82 -10.35 4.20 9.85
N SER A 83 -10.85 3.21 10.61
CA SER A 83 -10.02 2.15 11.19
C SER A 83 -9.28 1.34 10.13
N ALA A 84 -10.00 0.94 9.08
CA ALA A 84 -9.42 0.24 7.94
C ALA A 84 -8.38 1.10 7.21
N ILE A 85 -8.70 2.36 6.93
CA ILE A 85 -7.77 3.29 6.27
C ILE A 85 -6.48 3.44 7.08
N ILE A 86 -6.57 3.65 8.39
CA ILE A 86 -5.40 3.81 9.26
C ILE A 86 -4.54 2.54 9.21
N ALA A 87 -5.12 1.37 9.46
CA ALA A 87 -4.38 0.11 9.50
C ALA A 87 -3.70 -0.21 8.16
N LEU A 88 -4.45 -0.09 7.06
CA LEU A 88 -3.96 -0.35 5.71
C LEU A 88 -2.87 0.65 5.30
N SER A 89 -3.04 1.94 5.61
CA SER A 89 -2.05 2.98 5.31
C SER A 89 -0.74 2.78 6.08
N LEU A 90 -0.83 2.44 7.37
CA LEU A 90 0.36 2.14 8.17
C LEU A 90 1.10 0.92 7.62
N ASN A 91 0.35 -0.12 7.22
CA ASN A 91 0.92 -1.31 6.62
C ASN A 91 1.67 -1.01 5.32
N VAL A 92 1.01 -0.32 4.38
CA VAL A 92 1.62 0.17 3.13
C VAL A 92 2.81 1.06 3.43
N GLY A 93 2.74 1.93 4.45
CA GLY A 93 3.84 2.78 4.89
C GLY A 93 5.08 1.99 5.31
N GLY A 94 4.92 0.88 6.04
CA GLY A 94 6.03 0.05 6.50
C GLY A 94 6.71 -0.74 5.38
N TYR A 95 5.93 -1.41 4.54
CA TYR A 95 6.46 -2.16 3.40
C TYR A 95 6.99 -1.22 2.30
N GLY A 96 6.24 -0.17 1.99
CA GLY A 96 6.60 0.86 1.02
C GLY A 96 7.86 1.64 1.39
N ALA A 97 8.09 1.91 2.69
CA ALA A 97 9.30 2.61 3.12
C ALA A 97 10.58 1.84 2.76
N GLU A 98 10.55 0.51 2.87
CA GLU A 98 11.70 -0.32 2.50
C GLU A 98 11.91 -0.37 0.98
N ILE A 99 10.83 -0.37 0.20
CA ILE A 99 10.89 -0.25 -1.26
C ILE A 99 11.51 1.08 -1.67
N VAL A 100 11.00 2.20 -1.15
CA VAL A 100 11.52 3.54 -1.45
C VAL A 100 12.97 3.69 -0.99
N ARG A 101 13.31 3.19 0.20
CA ARG A 101 14.69 3.20 0.72
C ARG A 101 15.62 2.40 -0.18
N ALA A 102 15.23 1.19 -0.59
CA ALA A 102 16.03 0.35 -1.48
C ALA A 102 16.24 1.03 -2.83
N ALA A 103 15.20 1.66 -3.39
CA ALA A 103 15.28 2.41 -4.64
C ALA A 103 16.20 3.65 -4.55
N ILE A 104 16.24 4.34 -3.41
CA ILE A 104 17.19 5.44 -3.19
C ILE A 104 18.62 4.92 -3.14
N LEU A 105 18.85 3.78 -2.45
CA LEU A 105 20.18 3.20 -2.29
C LEU A 105 20.69 2.47 -3.54
N SER A 106 19.81 2.11 -4.47
CA SER A 106 20.20 1.51 -5.76
C SER A 106 20.71 2.55 -6.77
N VAL A 107 20.52 3.85 -6.51
CA VAL A 107 21.08 4.90 -7.38
C VAL A 107 22.61 4.86 -7.32
N PRO A 108 23.34 4.80 -8.46
CA PRO A 108 24.79 4.66 -8.48
C PRO A 108 25.50 5.75 -7.68
N LYS A 109 26.56 5.36 -6.95
CA LYS A 109 27.37 6.30 -6.15
C LYS A 109 27.94 7.46 -6.98
N GLY A 110 28.28 7.21 -8.25
CA GLY A 110 28.74 8.26 -9.17
C GLY A 110 27.77 9.43 -9.36
N GLN A 111 26.45 9.21 -9.23
CA GLN A 111 25.45 10.29 -9.28
C GLN A 111 25.54 11.20 -8.04
N TRP A 112 25.83 10.61 -6.88
CA TRP A 112 26.08 11.37 -5.66
C TRP A 112 27.39 12.15 -5.75
N GLU A 113 28.47 11.49 -6.18
CA GLU A 113 29.79 12.09 -6.33
C GLU A 113 29.77 13.25 -7.34
N ALA A 114 29.13 13.07 -8.51
CA ALA A 114 28.99 14.12 -9.50
C ALA A 114 28.21 15.34 -8.96
N ALA A 115 27.13 15.11 -8.21
CA ALA A 115 26.37 16.19 -7.58
C ALA A 115 27.22 16.97 -6.55
N TYR A 116 28.04 16.26 -5.77
CA TYR A 116 28.97 16.90 -4.82
C TYR A 116 30.09 17.69 -5.52
N THR A 117 30.63 17.19 -6.62
CA THR A 117 31.68 17.87 -7.41
C THR A 117 31.21 19.21 -7.96
N VAL A 118 29.92 19.34 -8.31
CA VAL A 118 29.32 20.62 -8.74
C VAL A 118 28.78 21.47 -7.58
N GLY A 119 29.15 21.16 -6.33
CA GLY A 119 28.86 21.96 -5.14
C GLY A 119 27.46 21.79 -4.56
N MET A 120 26.71 20.74 -4.92
CA MET A 120 25.43 20.47 -4.26
C MET A 120 25.66 19.94 -2.84
N ASN A 121 24.85 20.38 -1.88
CA ASN A 121 24.78 19.72 -0.58
C ASN A 121 23.89 18.46 -0.67
N ARG A 122 23.93 17.62 0.38
CA ARG A 122 23.18 16.34 0.44
C ARG A 122 21.70 16.50 0.11
N SER A 123 21.04 17.54 0.64
CA SER A 123 19.61 17.77 0.42
C SER A 123 19.30 18.14 -1.04
N ARG A 124 20.13 18.99 -1.67
CA ARG A 124 19.99 19.33 -3.09
C ARG A 124 20.28 18.14 -3.98
N ALA A 125 21.34 17.39 -3.71
CA ALA A 125 21.66 16.16 -4.45
C ALA A 125 20.50 15.14 -4.34
N LEU A 126 20.03 14.89 -3.12
CA LEU A 126 18.92 13.96 -2.87
C LEU A 126 17.66 14.38 -3.62
N THR A 127 17.21 15.64 -3.49
CA THR A 127 15.94 16.09 -4.06
C THR A 127 15.97 16.28 -5.58
N ARG A 128 17.08 16.77 -6.14
CA ARG A 128 17.16 17.12 -7.56
C ARG A 128 17.69 16.01 -8.46
N ILE A 129 18.53 15.12 -7.92
CA ILE A 129 19.21 14.07 -8.72
C ILE A 129 18.71 12.69 -8.34
N ILE A 130 18.73 12.36 -7.04
CA ILE A 130 18.54 10.98 -6.57
C ILE A 130 17.07 10.59 -6.51
N LEU A 131 16.21 11.40 -5.87
CA LEU A 131 14.78 11.09 -5.71
C LEU A 131 14.06 10.91 -7.05
N PRO A 132 14.29 11.73 -8.09
CA PRO A 132 13.67 11.50 -9.41
C PRO A 132 14.07 10.16 -10.04
N GLN A 133 15.31 9.69 -9.83
CA GLN A 133 15.77 8.39 -10.31
C GLN A 133 15.18 7.25 -9.48
N ALA A 134 15.25 7.36 -8.16
CA ALA A 134 14.69 6.39 -7.21
C ALA A 134 13.18 6.23 -7.39
N ALA A 135 12.44 7.32 -7.66
CA ALA A 135 11.02 7.28 -7.91
C ALA A 135 10.68 6.31 -9.06
N ARG A 136 11.42 6.39 -10.18
CA ARG A 136 11.22 5.49 -11.34
C ARG A 136 11.47 4.03 -10.98
N VAL A 137 12.55 3.77 -10.23
CA VAL A 137 12.91 2.42 -9.76
C VAL A 137 11.88 1.87 -8.77
N SER A 138 11.25 2.73 -7.98
CA SER A 138 10.25 2.32 -6.98
C SER A 138 8.86 2.03 -7.54
N VAL A 139 8.52 2.54 -8.74
CA VAL A 139 7.17 2.42 -9.30
C VAL A 139 6.73 0.96 -9.52
N PRO A 140 7.52 0.07 -10.14
CA PRO A 140 7.13 -1.33 -10.31
C PRO A 140 6.81 -2.06 -8.98
N PRO A 141 7.70 -2.07 -7.96
CA PRO A 141 7.39 -2.72 -6.69
C PRO A 141 6.27 -2.03 -5.88
N LEU A 142 6.12 -0.70 -5.97
CA LEU A 142 4.99 0.00 -5.36
C LEU A 142 3.66 -0.36 -6.04
N SER A 143 3.65 -0.58 -7.35
CA SER A 143 2.46 -1.04 -8.09
C SER A 143 2.04 -2.45 -7.64
N ASN A 144 3.00 -3.35 -7.48
CA ASN A 144 2.75 -4.68 -6.90
C ASN A 144 2.19 -4.60 -5.47
N THR A 145 2.66 -3.64 -4.68
CA THR A 145 2.14 -3.37 -3.33
C THR A 145 0.69 -2.89 -3.40
N PHE A 146 0.35 -2.02 -4.35
CA PHE A 146 -1.03 -1.56 -4.55
C PHE A 146 -1.98 -2.70 -4.97
N ILE A 147 -1.56 -3.58 -5.90
CA ILE A 147 -2.36 -4.76 -6.29
C ILE A 147 -2.58 -5.70 -5.10
N SER A 148 -1.55 -5.86 -4.25
CA SER A 148 -1.67 -6.65 -3.02
C SER A 148 -2.65 -6.01 -2.04
N LEU A 149 -2.57 -4.69 -1.86
CA LEU A 149 -3.47 -3.93 -1.00
C LEU A 149 -4.95 -4.10 -1.38
N VAL A 150 -5.28 -4.13 -2.69
CA VAL A 150 -6.66 -4.36 -3.15
C VAL A 150 -7.20 -5.69 -2.61
N LYS A 151 -6.38 -6.75 -2.57
CA LYS A 151 -6.76 -8.03 -1.97
C LYS A 151 -6.84 -7.93 -0.45
N ASP A 152 -5.88 -7.24 0.17
CA ASP A 152 -5.82 -7.08 1.62
C ASP A 152 -7.02 -6.29 2.19
N THR A 153 -7.68 -5.44 1.39
CA THR A 153 -8.93 -4.79 1.80
C THR A 153 -10.03 -5.77 2.21
N SER A 154 -9.99 -7.02 1.72
CA SER A 154 -10.93 -8.08 2.14
C SER A 154 -10.88 -8.34 3.65
N LEU A 155 -9.74 -8.09 4.31
CA LEU A 155 -9.60 -8.21 5.77
C LEU A 155 -10.48 -7.19 6.52
N ALA A 156 -10.82 -6.05 5.89
CA ALA A 156 -11.68 -5.04 6.50
C ALA A 156 -13.12 -5.54 6.73
N SER A 157 -13.56 -6.58 6.02
CA SER A 157 -14.84 -7.26 6.25
C SER A 157 -15.00 -7.80 7.68
N LEU A 158 -13.89 -8.08 8.36
CA LEU A 158 -13.80 -8.59 9.73
C LEU A 158 -13.95 -7.49 10.79
N ILE A 159 -13.79 -6.23 10.40
CA ILE A 159 -14.03 -5.05 11.24
C ILE A 159 -15.23 -4.24 10.75
N LEU A 160 -16.24 -4.94 10.20
CA LEU A 160 -17.55 -4.40 9.82
C LEU A 160 -17.56 -3.45 8.61
N VAL A 161 -16.47 -3.35 7.84
CA VAL A 161 -16.51 -2.64 6.55
C VAL A 161 -17.28 -3.48 5.54
N THR A 162 -18.35 -2.91 4.97
CA THR A 162 -19.18 -3.59 3.95
C THR A 162 -18.57 -3.42 2.57
N GLU A 163 -17.41 -4.03 2.37
CA GLU A 163 -16.72 -4.10 1.07
C GLU A 163 -17.13 -5.34 0.27
N LEU A 164 -16.53 -5.55 -0.92
CA LEU A 164 -16.83 -6.64 -1.85
C LEU A 164 -16.99 -8.01 -1.16
N PHE A 165 -16.00 -8.43 -0.37
CA PHE A 165 -16.03 -9.75 0.27
C PHE A 165 -17.11 -9.81 1.36
N LYS A 166 -17.32 -8.73 2.12
CA LYS A 166 -18.42 -8.64 3.08
C LYS A 166 -19.80 -8.80 2.44
N VAL A 167 -20.03 -8.19 1.27
CA VAL A 167 -21.29 -8.35 0.52
C VAL A 167 -21.48 -9.80 0.07
N ALA A 168 -20.41 -10.45 -0.42
CA ALA A 168 -20.48 -11.86 -0.77
C ALA A 168 -20.84 -12.75 0.43
N GLN A 169 -20.26 -12.48 1.62
CA GLN A 169 -20.61 -13.19 2.86
C GLN A 169 -22.07 -12.99 3.27
N GLN A 170 -22.60 -11.77 3.17
CA GLN A 170 -23.98 -11.46 3.53
C GLN A 170 -24.97 -12.20 2.62
N ILE A 171 -24.75 -12.18 1.31
CA ILE A 171 -25.58 -12.94 0.36
C ILE A 171 -25.45 -14.44 0.65
N ALA A 172 -24.23 -14.95 0.82
CA ALA A 172 -24.01 -16.36 1.13
C ALA A 172 -24.71 -16.81 2.42
N SER A 173 -24.76 -15.96 3.46
CA SER A 173 -25.45 -16.30 4.71
C SER A 173 -26.97 -16.37 4.59
N THR A 174 -27.54 -15.75 3.55
CA THR A 174 -29.00 -15.78 3.32
C THR A 174 -29.40 -16.86 2.32
N THR A 175 -28.55 -17.13 1.31
CA THR A 175 -28.80 -18.16 0.29
C THR A 175 -28.23 -19.53 0.65
N TYR A 176 -27.32 -19.60 1.63
CA TYR A 176 -26.52 -20.78 2.00
C TYR A 176 -25.60 -21.30 0.88
N GLU A 177 -25.37 -20.52 -0.17
CA GLU A 177 -24.52 -20.89 -1.32
C GLU A 177 -23.07 -20.36 -1.18
N PHE A 178 -22.39 -20.69 -0.08
CA PHE A 178 -21.06 -20.14 0.24
C PHE A 178 -20.02 -20.31 -0.87
N MET A 179 -19.89 -21.51 -1.42
CA MET A 179 -18.87 -21.81 -2.45
C MET A 179 -19.06 -20.94 -3.70
N ALA A 180 -20.29 -20.88 -4.23
CA ALA A 180 -20.59 -20.13 -5.44
C ALA A 180 -20.33 -18.62 -5.25
N LEU A 181 -20.70 -18.08 -4.09
CA LEU A 181 -20.57 -16.66 -3.76
C LEU A 181 -19.12 -16.26 -3.50
N TYR A 182 -18.32 -17.14 -2.88
CA TYR A 182 -16.89 -16.89 -2.69
C TYR A 182 -16.11 -17.01 -4.01
N LEU A 183 -16.48 -17.94 -4.90
CA LEU A 183 -15.93 -17.98 -6.26
C LEU A 183 -16.32 -16.74 -7.07
N ALA A 184 -17.55 -16.23 -6.91
CA ALA A 184 -17.97 -14.99 -7.52
C ALA A 184 -17.14 -13.79 -7.01
N ALA A 185 -16.92 -13.68 -5.70
CA ALA A 185 -16.05 -12.66 -5.13
C ALA A 185 -14.60 -12.77 -5.63
N ALA A 186 -14.05 -13.99 -5.66
CA ALA A 186 -12.71 -14.25 -6.19
C ALA A 186 -12.57 -13.83 -7.65
N LEU A 187 -13.59 -14.10 -8.49
CA LEU A 187 -13.63 -13.66 -9.88
C LEU A 187 -13.58 -12.13 -9.98
N VAL A 188 -14.36 -11.41 -9.16
CA VAL A 188 -14.36 -9.94 -9.18
C VAL A 188 -13.00 -9.37 -8.74
N TYR A 189 -12.41 -9.88 -7.65
CA TYR A 189 -11.05 -9.48 -7.26
C TYR A 189 -10.04 -9.77 -8.36
N TRP A 190 -10.11 -10.94 -8.99
CA TRP A 190 -9.21 -11.31 -10.07
C TRP A 190 -9.31 -10.37 -11.26
N VAL A 191 -10.53 -9.98 -11.66
CA VAL A 191 -10.74 -8.98 -12.72
C VAL A 191 -10.13 -7.63 -12.35
N PHE A 192 -10.31 -7.15 -11.12
CA PHE A 192 -9.67 -5.91 -10.66
C PHE A 192 -8.14 -6.01 -10.70
N CYS A 193 -7.57 -7.11 -10.17
CA CYS A 193 -6.13 -7.34 -10.21
C CYS A 193 -5.60 -7.45 -11.64
N LEU A 194 -6.33 -8.07 -12.56
CA LEU A 194 -5.95 -8.13 -13.98
C LEU A 194 -5.89 -6.74 -14.60
N VAL A 195 -6.92 -5.91 -14.43
CA VAL A 195 -6.95 -4.54 -14.96
C VAL A 195 -5.77 -3.73 -14.41
N LEU A 196 -5.51 -3.83 -13.12
CA LEU A 196 -4.37 -3.15 -12.49
C LEU A 196 -3.03 -3.69 -12.99
N SER A 197 -2.90 -5.00 -13.23
CA SER A 197 -1.69 -5.62 -13.77
C SER A 197 -1.40 -5.16 -15.20
N PHE A 198 -2.43 -5.02 -16.04
CA PHE A 198 -2.27 -4.42 -17.38
C PHE A 198 -1.82 -2.96 -17.28
N GLY A 199 -2.41 -2.19 -16.37
CA GLY A 199 -2.00 -0.82 -16.08
C GLY A 199 -0.54 -0.72 -15.63
N GLN A 200 -0.12 -1.61 -14.72
CA GLN A 200 1.27 -1.72 -14.26
C GLN A 200 2.22 -2.04 -15.41
N GLY A 201 1.91 -3.03 -16.26
CA GLY A 201 2.77 -3.37 -17.41
C GLY A 201 2.90 -2.23 -18.42
N ALA A 202 1.85 -1.44 -18.63
CA ALA A 202 1.92 -0.24 -19.47
C ALA A 202 2.78 0.87 -18.84
N LEU A 203 2.72 1.02 -17.51
CA LEU A 203 3.54 1.98 -16.76
C LEU A 203 5.02 1.60 -16.77
N GLU A 204 5.34 0.33 -16.56
CA GLU A 204 6.70 -0.22 -16.60
C GLU A 204 7.35 0.01 -17.98
N ARG A 205 6.68 -0.36 -19.07
CA ARG A 205 7.18 -0.13 -20.45
C ARG A 205 7.48 1.35 -20.74
N ARG A 206 6.68 2.27 -20.18
CA ARG A 206 6.90 3.72 -20.35
C ARG A 206 8.10 4.22 -19.56
N LEU A 207 8.43 3.58 -18.44
CA LEU A 207 9.60 3.93 -17.63
C LEU A 207 10.88 3.34 -18.23
N ASP A 208 10.82 2.09 -18.71
CA ASP A 208 11.97 1.39 -19.31
C ASP A 208 12.40 2.00 -20.66
N SER A 209 11.47 2.51 -21.45
CA SER A 209 11.79 3.19 -22.72
C SER A 209 12.61 4.48 -22.53
N ARG A 210 12.75 4.99 -21.31
CA ARG A 210 13.64 6.12 -20.96
C ARG A 210 15.01 5.68 -20.41
N VAL A 211 15.29 4.38 -20.40
CA VAL A 211 16.54 3.75 -19.93
C VAL A 211 17.42 3.29 -21.10
N ALA A 212 16.94 3.36 -22.35
CA ALA A 212 17.76 3.04 -23.51
C ALA A 212 18.83 4.12 -23.76
N HIS A 213 20.06 3.77 -23.32
CA HIS A 213 21.40 4.27 -23.69
C HIS A 213 21.70 5.77 -23.54
#